data_AF-A0A7X8H002-F1
#
_entry.id   AF-A0A7X8H002-F1
#
_cell.length_a   1.000
_cell.length_b   1.000
_cell.length_c   1.000
_cell.angle_alpha   90.00
_cell.angle_beta   90.00
_cell.angle_gamma   90.00
#
_symmetry.space_group_name_H-M   'P 1'
#
loop_
_entity.id
_entity.type
_entity.pdbx_description
1 polymer ?
#
loop_
_entity_poly.entity_id
_entity_poly.type
_entity_poly.pdbx_seq_one_letter_code
_entity_poly.pdbx_strand_id
1 'polypeptide(L)'
;QFYSADEAQELVEKGYKVIDWASTDNGETPDVVIAAAGTEPNLEALAAISILNKAFPEMKIRFINIVDILKLRHPDVDARGLTDDEFNNLFTTDKPIIFAFHGYEGMIRDMFFKRQNHHISIHGYRENGDITTPFDMRVLSELDRFHLAKDAAEAVYGDAAGAFKEKMLDTVAYHTDYIREHGSDIPEVLDWKWESLTK
;
A
#
# COMPACT_ATOMS: atom_id res chain seq x y z
N GLN A 1 -15.44 6.83 -3.50
CA GLN A 1 -14.66 7.70 -4.42
C GLN A 1 -13.68 8.48 -3.56
N PHE A 2 -12.38 8.33 -3.75
CA PHE A 2 -11.35 9.03 -2.95
C PHE A 2 -10.82 10.29 -3.62
N TYR A 3 -10.79 10.31 -4.96
CA TYR A 3 -10.16 11.36 -5.74
C TYR A 3 -11.19 12.32 -6.33
N SER A 4 -10.86 13.61 -6.26
CA SER A 4 -11.53 14.67 -7.02
C SER A 4 -11.33 14.50 -8.53
N ALA A 5 -12.11 15.23 -9.33
CA ALA A 5 -11.97 15.21 -10.79
C ALA A 5 -10.58 15.68 -11.25
N ASP A 6 -10.03 16.71 -10.59
CA ASP A 6 -8.71 17.26 -10.92
C ASP A 6 -7.59 16.26 -10.60
N GLU A 7 -7.68 15.57 -9.44
CA GLU A 7 -6.74 14.50 -9.11
C GLU A 7 -6.84 13.32 -10.07
N ALA A 8 -8.06 12.94 -10.48
CA ALA A 8 -8.26 11.88 -11.46
C ALA A 8 -7.69 12.25 -12.83
N GLN A 9 -7.84 13.51 -13.26
CA GLN A 9 -7.23 13.99 -14.50
C GLN A 9 -5.70 13.86 -14.45
N GLU A 10 -5.07 14.31 -13.36
CA GLU A 10 -3.61 14.19 -13.20
C GLU A 10 -3.14 12.73 -13.15
N LEU A 11 -3.85 11.87 -12.41
CA LEU A 11 -3.55 10.44 -12.31
C LEU A 11 -3.58 9.76 -13.69
N VAL A 12 -4.54 10.12 -14.55
CA VAL A 12 -4.66 9.57 -15.91
C VAL A 12 -3.59 10.15 -16.83
N GLU A 13 -3.31 11.44 -16.75
CA GLU A 13 -2.33 12.11 -17.62
C GLU A 13 -0.89 11.65 -17.32
N LYS A 14 -0.51 11.61 -16.04
CA LYS A 14 0.84 11.24 -15.61
C LYS A 14 1.00 9.73 -15.44
N GLY A 15 -0.09 9.02 -15.15
CA GLY A 15 -0.11 7.60 -14.83
C GLY A 15 0.04 7.28 -13.34
N TYR A 16 0.38 8.25 -12.51
CA TYR A 16 0.49 8.12 -11.06
C TYR A 16 0.42 9.51 -10.41
N LYS A 17 0.22 9.54 -9.09
CA LYS A 17 0.24 10.77 -8.30
C LYS A 17 0.66 10.48 -6.85
N VAL A 18 1.52 11.33 -6.28
CA VAL A 18 1.73 11.40 -4.83
C VAL A 18 0.52 12.10 -4.22
N ILE A 19 -0.14 11.44 -3.27
CA ILE A 19 -1.42 11.89 -2.73
C ILE A 19 -1.17 12.67 -1.43
N ASP A 20 -1.17 13.99 -1.53
CA ASP A 20 -0.79 14.88 -0.41
C ASP A 20 -1.68 14.70 0.83
N TRP A 21 -2.98 14.49 0.66
CA TRP A 21 -3.90 14.32 1.79
C TRP A 21 -3.74 12.97 2.51
N ALA A 22 -3.08 12.00 1.88
CA ALA A 22 -2.76 10.69 2.44
C ALA A 22 -1.26 10.52 2.74
N SER A 23 -0.48 11.60 2.67
CA SER A 23 0.95 11.63 2.98
C SER A 23 1.25 12.52 4.18
N THR A 24 2.22 12.13 5.00
CA THR A 24 2.71 12.83 6.20
C THR A 24 4.18 13.23 6.10
N ASP A 25 4.87 12.88 5.02
CA ASP A 25 6.28 13.26 4.79
C ASP A 25 6.49 14.76 4.54
N ASN A 26 5.43 15.50 4.20
CA ASN A 26 5.44 16.96 3.96
C ASN A 26 6.51 17.39 2.94
N GLY A 27 6.81 16.54 1.95
CA GLY A 27 7.83 16.77 0.94
C GLY A 27 9.28 16.53 1.40
N GLU A 28 9.49 16.08 2.63
CA GLU A 28 10.77 15.59 3.12
C GLU A 28 11.01 14.13 2.69
N THR A 29 12.15 13.57 3.10
CA THR A 29 12.40 12.14 2.93
C THR A 29 11.45 11.33 3.81
N PRO A 30 10.64 10.41 3.25
CA PRO A 30 9.74 9.58 4.04
C PRO A 30 10.51 8.51 4.84
N ASP A 31 9.88 8.01 5.89
CA ASP A 31 10.31 6.79 6.57
C ASP A 31 9.89 5.55 5.79
N VAL A 32 8.71 5.61 5.13
CA VAL A 32 8.16 4.55 4.29
C VAL A 32 7.38 5.12 3.11
N VAL A 33 7.50 4.48 1.95
CA VAL A 33 6.64 4.71 0.80
C VAL A 33 5.57 3.64 0.77
N ILE A 34 4.30 4.04 0.69
CA ILE A 34 3.18 3.14 0.43
C ILE A 34 2.69 3.43 -0.98
N ALA A 35 2.64 2.40 -1.83
CA ALA A 35 2.21 2.52 -3.21
C ALA A 35 1.07 1.56 -3.49
N ALA A 36 0.09 2.00 -4.28
CA ALA A 36 -1.05 1.16 -4.67
C ALA A 36 -1.34 1.25 -6.16
N ALA A 37 -1.67 0.11 -6.77
CA ALA A 37 -2.15 0.02 -8.14
C ALA A 37 -3.33 -0.95 -8.24
N GLY A 38 -4.54 -0.38 -8.36
CA GLY A 38 -5.82 -1.10 -8.42
C GLY A 38 -6.83 -0.61 -7.37
N THR A 39 -8.10 -0.96 -7.53
CA THR A 39 -9.18 -0.47 -6.66
C THR A 39 -9.05 -0.98 -5.22
N GLU A 40 -8.98 -2.30 -5.04
CA GLU A 40 -8.82 -2.93 -3.73
C GLU A 40 -7.45 -2.60 -3.09
N PRO A 41 -6.32 -2.68 -3.82
CA PRO A 41 -5.04 -2.19 -3.31
C PRO A 41 -5.08 -0.75 -2.81
N ASN A 42 -5.73 0.15 -3.54
CA ASN A 42 -5.85 1.54 -3.13
C ASN A 42 -6.66 1.71 -1.85
N LEU A 43 -7.78 1.00 -1.73
CA LEU A 43 -8.60 0.99 -0.53
C LEU A 43 -7.82 0.47 0.69
N GLU A 44 -7.15 -0.67 0.55
CA GLU A 44 -6.41 -1.29 1.66
C GLU A 44 -5.16 -0.50 2.05
N ALA A 45 -4.45 0.10 1.09
CA ALA A 45 -3.34 1.00 1.37
C ALA A 45 -3.78 2.24 2.16
N LEU A 46 -4.89 2.89 1.77
CA LEU A 46 -5.45 4.03 2.51
C LEU A 46 -5.88 3.63 3.93
N ALA A 47 -6.50 2.46 4.09
CA ALA A 47 -6.86 1.97 5.41
C ALA A 47 -5.63 1.63 6.26
N ALA A 48 -4.57 1.05 5.67
CA ALA A 48 -3.30 0.80 6.34
C ALA A 48 -2.64 2.11 6.82
N ILE A 49 -2.65 3.15 5.98
CA ILE A 49 -2.17 4.50 6.35
C ILE A 49 -2.95 5.05 7.54
N SER A 50 -4.26 4.86 7.58
CA SER A 50 -5.10 5.29 8.71
C SER A 50 -4.70 4.58 10.02
N ILE A 51 -4.41 3.28 9.95
CA ILE A 51 -3.96 2.48 11.10
C ILE A 51 -2.58 2.97 11.57
N LEU A 52 -1.64 3.13 10.63
CA LEU A 52 -0.28 3.58 10.92
C LEU A 52 -0.24 4.98 11.51
N ASN A 53 -0.98 5.94 10.95
CA ASN A 53 -1.01 7.31 11.47
C ASN A 53 -1.59 7.39 12.89
N LYS A 54 -2.55 6.52 13.24
CA LYS A 54 -3.09 6.42 14.61
C LYS A 54 -2.09 5.81 15.59
N ALA A 55 -1.31 4.82 15.15
CA ALA A 55 -0.35 4.13 16.01
C ALA A 55 1.00 4.86 16.12
N PHE A 56 1.43 5.52 15.04
CA PHE A 56 2.73 6.14 14.87
C PHE A 56 2.56 7.52 14.21
N PRO A 57 2.03 8.53 14.93
CA PRO A 57 1.71 9.84 14.35
C PRO A 57 2.93 10.57 13.77
N GLU A 58 4.13 10.27 14.26
CA GLU A 58 5.39 10.86 13.80
C GLU A 58 5.99 10.15 12.57
N MET A 59 5.42 9.03 12.12
CA MET A 59 5.91 8.31 10.94
C MET A 59 5.68 9.14 9.67
N LYS A 60 6.74 9.40 8.91
CA LYS A 60 6.65 10.09 7.61
C LYS A 60 6.29 9.09 6.52
N ILE A 61 5.04 9.15 6.07
CA ILE A 61 4.49 8.27 5.05
C ILE A 61 4.33 9.06 3.76
N ARG A 62 4.83 8.50 2.66
CA ARG A 62 4.50 8.96 1.30
C ARG A 62 3.54 7.99 0.65
N PHE A 63 2.36 8.45 0.26
CA PHE A 63 1.40 7.62 -0.48
C PHE A 63 1.40 7.94 -1.98
N ILE A 64 1.52 6.90 -2.81
CA ILE A 64 1.52 7.00 -4.27
C ILE A 64 0.40 6.12 -4.84
N ASN A 65 -0.55 6.72 -5.54
CA ASN A 65 -1.54 5.96 -6.32
C ASN A 65 -1.08 5.88 -7.78
N ILE A 66 -1.13 4.69 -8.36
CA ILE A 66 -0.60 4.38 -9.68
C ILE A 66 -1.72 3.80 -10.54
N VAL A 67 -2.00 4.46 -11.67
CA VAL A 67 -3.04 4.09 -12.64
C VAL A 67 -2.43 3.46 -13.88
N ASP A 68 -1.37 4.04 -14.44
CA ASP A 68 -0.59 3.44 -15.53
C ASP A 68 0.66 2.77 -14.95
N ILE A 69 0.53 1.50 -14.60
CA ILE A 69 1.62 0.70 -14.01
C ILE A 69 2.83 0.58 -14.94
N LEU A 70 2.66 0.72 -16.27
CA LEU A 70 3.76 0.61 -17.22
C LEU A 70 4.74 1.79 -17.13
N LYS A 71 4.33 2.92 -16.51
CA LYS A 71 5.22 4.03 -16.18
C LYS A 71 6.38 3.61 -15.28
N LEU A 72 6.23 2.56 -14.47
CA LEU A 72 7.29 2.11 -13.58
C LEU A 72 8.42 1.37 -14.29
N ARG A 73 8.23 0.92 -15.54
CA ARG A 73 9.29 0.25 -16.31
C ARG A 73 10.46 1.20 -16.58
N HIS A 74 11.67 0.65 -16.63
CA HIS A 74 12.85 1.41 -17.00
C HIS A 74 12.78 1.88 -18.47
N PRO A 75 13.28 3.08 -18.83
CA PRO A 75 13.17 3.64 -20.18
C PRO A 75 13.78 2.77 -21.29
N ASP A 76 14.84 2.01 -20.99
CA ASP A 76 15.42 1.02 -21.91
C ASP A 76 14.45 -0.09 -22.34
N VAL A 77 13.41 -0.36 -21.54
CA VAL A 77 12.41 -1.42 -21.78
C VAL A 77 11.13 -0.81 -22.36
N ASP A 78 10.71 0.36 -21.88
CA ASP A 78 9.55 1.09 -22.37
C ASP A 78 9.88 2.59 -22.38
N ALA A 79 9.89 3.21 -23.57
CA ALA A 79 10.26 4.62 -23.73
C ALA A 79 9.32 5.60 -22.99
N ARG A 80 8.15 5.14 -22.51
CA ARG A 80 7.21 5.93 -21.70
C ARG A 80 7.52 5.87 -20.19
N GLY A 81 8.39 4.94 -19.81
CA GLY A 81 8.77 4.65 -18.44
C GLY A 81 9.55 5.79 -17.79
N LEU A 82 9.52 5.82 -16.46
CA LEU A 82 10.20 6.84 -15.66
C LEU A 82 11.71 6.68 -15.74
N THR A 83 12.42 7.80 -15.89
CA THR A 83 13.86 7.87 -15.67
C THR A 83 14.21 7.45 -14.23
N ASP A 84 15.46 7.08 -13.97
CA ASP A 84 15.87 6.71 -12.61
C ASP A 84 15.72 7.86 -11.62
N ASP A 85 15.98 9.10 -12.03
CA ASP A 85 15.78 10.29 -11.19
C ASP A 85 14.29 10.47 -10.81
N GLU A 86 13.38 10.35 -11.79
CA GLU A 86 11.94 10.43 -11.52
C GLU A 86 11.46 9.29 -10.62
N PHE A 87 11.95 8.07 -10.87
CA PHE A 87 11.61 6.91 -10.05
C PHE A 87 12.12 7.06 -8.61
N ASN A 88 13.38 7.48 -8.44
CA ASN A 88 14.01 7.68 -7.14
C ASN A 88 13.35 8.84 -6.38
N ASN A 89 12.88 9.89 -7.06
CA ASN A 89 12.12 10.95 -6.42
C ASN A 89 10.80 10.46 -5.83
N LEU A 90 10.20 9.42 -6.41
CA LEU A 90 8.96 8.81 -5.92
C LEU A 90 9.23 7.79 -4.82
N PHE A 91 10.08 6.80 -5.12
CA PHE A 91 10.26 5.60 -4.34
C PHE A 91 11.50 5.63 -3.43
N THR A 92 12.23 6.75 -3.42
CA THR A 92 13.53 6.93 -2.74
C THR A 92 14.59 5.96 -3.27
N THR A 93 15.81 6.07 -2.75
CA THR A 93 16.92 5.17 -3.09
C THR A 93 17.13 4.04 -2.09
N ASP A 94 16.58 4.16 -0.89
CA ASP A 94 16.95 3.36 0.28
C ASP A 94 15.83 3.14 1.31
N LYS A 95 14.72 3.87 1.23
CA LYS A 95 13.61 3.73 2.21
C LYS A 95 12.72 2.53 1.85
N PRO A 96 12.13 1.87 2.85
CA PRO A 96 11.22 0.76 2.59
C PRO A 96 9.99 1.18 1.78
N ILE A 97 9.53 0.27 0.93
CA ILE A 97 8.39 0.44 0.04
C ILE A 97 7.41 -0.71 0.31
N ILE A 98 6.18 -0.37 0.69
CA ILE A 98 5.06 -1.31 0.73
C ILE A 98 4.23 -1.12 -0.53
N PHE A 99 4.16 -2.14 -1.38
CA PHE A 99 3.52 -2.06 -2.69
C PHE A 99 2.29 -2.97 -2.75
N ALA A 100 1.11 -2.38 -2.69
CA ALA A 100 -0.16 -3.07 -2.87
C ALA A 100 -0.53 -3.13 -4.36
N PHE A 101 -0.75 -4.33 -4.91
CA PHE A 101 -0.97 -4.52 -6.34
C PHE A 101 -2.14 -5.46 -6.64
N HIS A 102 -2.90 -5.13 -7.68
CA HIS A 102 -4.04 -5.94 -8.13
C HIS A 102 -3.62 -7.28 -8.74
N GLY A 103 -2.48 -7.33 -9.44
CA GLY A 103 -2.01 -8.51 -10.16
C GLY A 103 -0.93 -9.30 -9.41
N TYR A 104 -0.25 -10.17 -10.15
CA TYR A 104 0.85 -10.98 -9.62
C TYR A 104 2.08 -10.15 -9.27
N GLU A 105 2.67 -10.43 -8.11
CA GLU A 105 3.85 -9.76 -7.58
C GLU A 105 5.08 -9.86 -8.50
N GLY A 106 5.15 -10.92 -9.33
CA GLY A 106 6.24 -11.10 -10.30
C GLY A 106 6.39 -9.93 -11.27
N MET A 107 5.29 -9.27 -11.63
CA MET A 107 5.32 -8.11 -12.52
C MET A 107 5.97 -6.89 -11.86
N ILE A 108 5.69 -6.65 -10.58
CA ILE A 108 6.32 -5.56 -9.81
C ILE A 108 7.80 -5.86 -9.59
N ARG A 109 8.16 -7.12 -9.30
CA ARG A 109 9.57 -7.55 -9.20
C ARG A 109 10.36 -7.25 -10.47
N ASP A 110 9.80 -7.55 -11.64
CA ASP A 110 10.42 -7.24 -12.94
C ASP A 110 10.63 -5.73 -13.12
N MET A 111 9.64 -4.91 -12.77
CA MET A 111 9.73 -3.45 -12.89
C MET A 111 10.80 -2.83 -11.97
N PHE A 112 10.97 -3.39 -10.77
CA PHE A 112 11.96 -2.94 -9.79
C PHE A 112 13.37 -3.51 -10.04
N PHE A 113 13.52 -4.51 -10.93
CA PHE A 113 14.79 -5.20 -11.14
C PHE A 113 15.96 -4.29 -11.54
N LYS A 114 15.69 -3.28 -12.38
CA LYS A 114 16.71 -2.30 -12.82
C LYS A 114 16.82 -1.07 -11.91
N ARG A 115 15.93 -0.92 -10.94
CA ARG A 115 15.83 0.29 -10.11
C ARG A 115 16.82 0.22 -8.96
N GLN A 116 17.20 1.37 -8.42
CA GLN A 116 18.19 1.44 -7.35
C GLN A 116 17.65 0.90 -6.02
N ASN A 117 16.41 1.25 -5.67
CA ASN A 117 15.81 0.83 -4.41
C ASN A 117 15.19 -0.56 -4.55
N HIS A 118 15.70 -1.52 -3.78
CA HIS A 118 15.20 -2.88 -3.70
C HIS A 118 14.57 -3.22 -2.34
N HIS A 119 14.39 -2.24 -1.46
CA HIS A 119 13.72 -2.41 -0.17
C HIS A 119 12.20 -2.42 -0.35
N ILE A 120 11.70 -3.34 -1.16
CA ILE A 120 10.28 -3.45 -1.51
C ILE A 120 9.66 -4.72 -0.94
N SER A 121 8.53 -4.55 -0.26
CA SER A 121 7.60 -5.60 0.16
C SER A 121 6.35 -5.50 -0.70
N ILE A 122 6.07 -6.54 -1.49
CA ILE A 122 4.96 -6.53 -2.45
C ILE A 122 3.83 -7.37 -1.87
N HIS A 123 2.62 -6.82 -1.91
CA HIS A 123 1.38 -7.50 -1.61
C HIS A 123 0.54 -7.49 -2.87
N GLY A 124 0.63 -8.58 -3.63
CA GLY A 124 -0.15 -8.78 -4.85
C GLY A 124 -1.03 -10.01 -4.73
N TYR A 125 -1.61 -10.44 -5.83
CA TYR A 125 -2.31 -11.72 -5.88
C TYR A 125 -1.33 -12.89 -5.76
N ARG A 126 -1.62 -13.84 -4.83
CA ARG A 126 -0.75 -14.98 -4.47
C ARG A 126 -1.34 -16.35 -4.82
N GLU A 127 -2.31 -16.42 -5.73
CA GLU A 127 -3.06 -17.65 -6.06
C GLU A 127 -3.84 -18.26 -4.89
N ASN A 128 -4.23 -17.44 -3.92
CA ASN A 128 -5.06 -17.86 -2.80
C ASN A 128 -6.43 -17.18 -2.93
N GLY A 129 -7.48 -18.00 -2.96
CA GLY A 129 -8.87 -17.55 -3.07
C GLY A 129 -9.83 -18.74 -3.02
N ASP A 130 -11.03 -18.50 -2.49
CA ASP A 130 -12.16 -19.44 -2.51
C ASP A 130 -13.48 -18.64 -2.38
N ILE A 131 -14.63 -19.31 -2.28
CA ILE A 131 -15.89 -18.67 -1.93
C ILE A 131 -15.82 -18.21 -0.47
N THR A 132 -15.59 -16.91 -0.28
CA THR A 132 -15.48 -16.25 1.02
C THR A 132 -15.98 -14.80 0.97
N THR A 133 -15.81 -14.04 2.05
CA THR A 133 -16.22 -12.63 2.13
C THR A 133 -15.29 -11.70 1.32
N PRO A 134 -15.75 -10.50 0.90
CA PRO A 134 -14.95 -9.60 0.07
C PRO A 134 -13.60 -9.18 0.68
N PHE A 135 -13.53 -8.95 2.00
CA PHE A 135 -12.25 -8.62 2.64
C PHE A 135 -11.38 -9.85 2.83
N ASP A 136 -11.95 -11.02 3.14
CA ASP A 136 -11.16 -12.26 3.28
C ASP A 136 -10.42 -12.63 1.98
N MET A 137 -11.01 -12.37 0.81
CA MET A 137 -10.31 -12.51 -0.47
C MET A 137 -8.99 -11.71 -0.55
N ARG A 138 -8.89 -10.59 0.16
CA ARG A 138 -7.65 -9.77 0.26
C ARG A 138 -6.72 -10.34 1.31
N VAL A 139 -7.27 -10.81 2.43
CA VAL A 139 -6.52 -11.47 3.52
C VAL A 139 -5.78 -12.72 3.03
N LEU A 140 -6.41 -13.52 2.17
CA LEU A 140 -5.80 -14.74 1.61
C LEU A 140 -4.51 -14.48 0.80
N SER A 141 -4.36 -13.28 0.24
CA SER A 141 -3.14 -12.84 -0.44
C SER A 141 -2.31 -11.85 0.39
N GLU A 142 -2.66 -11.67 1.67
CA GLU A 142 -2.07 -10.69 2.59
C GLU A 142 -2.10 -9.26 2.04
N LEU A 143 -3.04 -8.94 1.13
CA LEU A 143 -3.23 -7.61 0.55
C LEU A 143 -4.01 -6.67 1.50
N ASP A 144 -4.59 -7.21 2.56
CA ASP A 144 -5.39 -6.43 3.49
C ASP A 144 -4.59 -5.37 4.26
N ARG A 145 -5.32 -4.36 4.76
CA ARG A 145 -4.77 -3.25 5.54
C ARG A 145 -3.94 -3.64 6.76
N PHE A 146 -4.19 -4.79 7.39
CA PHE A 146 -3.51 -5.19 8.61
C PHE A 146 -2.13 -5.76 8.30
N HIS A 147 -2.02 -6.60 7.26
CA HIS A 147 -0.72 -7.05 6.74
C HIS A 147 0.11 -5.90 6.18
N LEU A 148 -0.51 -5.00 5.40
CA LEU A 148 0.17 -3.81 4.87
C LEU A 148 0.71 -2.91 5.99
N ALA A 149 -0.09 -2.64 7.03
CA ALA A 149 0.33 -1.83 8.17
C ALA A 149 1.42 -2.51 8.99
N LYS A 150 1.28 -3.83 9.21
CA LYS A 150 2.29 -4.65 9.90
C LYS A 150 3.65 -4.53 9.21
N ASP A 151 3.71 -4.78 7.90
CA ASP A 151 4.96 -4.79 7.14
C ASP A 151 5.58 -3.39 7.06
N ALA A 152 4.77 -2.33 6.94
CA ALA A 152 5.26 -0.95 7.02
C ALA A 152 5.93 -0.66 8.37
N ALA A 153 5.27 -0.98 9.48
CA ALA A 153 5.79 -0.71 10.81
C ALA A 153 7.05 -1.55 11.11
N GLU A 154 7.07 -2.82 10.71
CA GLU A 154 8.21 -3.71 10.85
C GLU A 154 9.41 -3.21 10.03
N ALA A 155 9.19 -2.73 8.81
CA ALA A 155 10.26 -2.19 7.96
C ALA A 155 10.87 -0.88 8.49
N VAL A 156 10.08 -0.05 9.18
CA VAL A 156 10.54 1.25 9.73
C VAL A 156 11.17 1.10 11.11
N TYR A 157 10.53 0.35 12.01
CA TYR A 157 10.91 0.30 13.43
C TYR A 157 11.55 -1.02 13.88
N GLY A 158 11.57 -2.04 13.01
CA GLY A 158 12.13 -3.36 13.34
C GLY A 158 11.49 -3.95 14.59
N ASP A 159 12.32 -4.40 15.53
CA ASP A 159 11.88 -5.04 16.78
C ASP A 159 10.95 -4.15 17.63
N ALA A 160 11.07 -2.81 17.52
CA ALA A 160 10.20 -1.90 18.26
C ALA A 160 8.74 -1.93 17.80
N ALA A 161 8.45 -2.48 16.61
CA ALA A 161 7.08 -2.70 16.13
C ALA A 161 6.43 -3.99 16.68
N GLY A 162 7.11 -4.78 17.51
CA GLY A 162 6.67 -6.13 17.92
C GLY A 162 5.23 -6.20 18.43
N ALA A 163 4.86 -5.35 19.41
CA ALA A 163 3.51 -5.34 19.96
C ALA A 163 2.44 -4.89 18.94
N PHE A 164 2.80 -3.97 18.03
CA PHE A 164 1.90 -3.54 16.96
C PHE A 164 1.69 -4.66 15.93
N LYS A 165 2.77 -5.36 15.58
CA LYS A 165 2.75 -6.52 14.68
C LYS A 165 1.84 -7.62 15.23
N GLU A 166 2.01 -8.00 16.50
CA GLU A 166 1.16 -8.99 17.16
C GLU A 166 -0.32 -8.59 17.10
N LYS A 167 -0.63 -7.33 17.41
CA LYS A 167 -2.01 -6.82 17.32
C LYS A 167 -2.60 -6.95 15.91
N MET A 168 -1.84 -6.65 14.85
CA MET A 168 -2.34 -6.78 13.47
C MET A 168 -2.65 -8.24 13.12
N LEU A 169 -1.77 -9.17 13.53
CA LEU A 169 -1.98 -10.60 13.32
C LEU A 169 -3.16 -11.14 14.13
N ASP A 170 -3.34 -10.67 15.37
CA ASP A 170 -4.49 -11.00 16.20
C ASP A 170 -5.80 -10.53 15.57
N THR A 171 -5.82 -9.32 14.96
CA THR A 171 -7.00 -8.82 14.25
C THR A 171 -7.34 -9.68 13.03
N VAL A 172 -6.34 -10.14 12.27
CA VAL A 172 -6.54 -11.06 11.14
C VAL A 172 -7.09 -12.41 11.61
N ALA A 173 -6.53 -12.96 12.69
CA ALA A 173 -7.01 -14.20 13.28
C ALA A 173 -8.47 -14.07 13.75
N TYR A 174 -8.80 -12.97 14.43
CA TYR A 174 -10.16 -12.64 14.83
C TYR A 174 -11.12 -12.53 13.64
N HIS A 175 -10.72 -11.83 12.57
CA HIS A 175 -11.51 -11.74 11.34
C HIS A 175 -11.77 -13.13 10.73
N THR A 176 -10.75 -13.99 10.70
CA THR A 176 -10.86 -15.34 10.15
C THR A 176 -11.90 -16.18 10.92
N ASP A 177 -11.96 -16.05 12.24
CA ASP A 177 -12.97 -16.73 13.05
C ASP A 177 -14.36 -16.11 12.87
N TYR A 178 -14.42 -14.77 12.83
CA TYR A 178 -15.66 -14.00 12.68
C TYR A 178 -16.41 -14.34 11.38
N ILE A 179 -15.71 -14.43 10.24
CA ILE A 179 -16.36 -14.74 8.95
C ILE A 179 -16.94 -16.16 8.91
N ARG A 180 -16.33 -17.11 9.63
CA ARG A 180 -16.81 -18.51 9.68
C ARG A 180 -18.05 -18.63 10.55
N GLU A 181 -18.15 -17.82 11.60
CA GLU A 181 -19.31 -17.79 12.48
C GLU A 181 -20.47 -16.99 11.87
N HIS A 182 -20.19 -15.83 11.27
CA HIS A 182 -21.20 -14.85 10.90
C HIS A 182 -21.46 -14.71 9.39
N GLY A 183 -20.56 -15.21 8.53
CA GLY A 183 -20.68 -15.08 7.07
C GLY A 183 -20.58 -13.65 6.56
N SER A 184 -20.02 -12.72 7.34
CA SER A 184 -19.84 -11.30 6.99
C SER A 184 -18.51 -10.79 7.54
N ASP A 185 -17.93 -9.77 6.91
CA ASP A 185 -16.69 -9.16 7.37
C ASP A 185 -16.88 -8.43 8.71
N ILE A 186 -15.77 -8.25 9.44
CA ILE A 186 -15.79 -7.57 10.74
C ILE A 186 -16.27 -6.11 10.60
N PRO A 187 -17.00 -5.56 11.59
CA PRO A 187 -17.48 -4.18 11.53
C PRO A 187 -16.38 -3.14 11.30
N GLU A 188 -15.18 -3.35 11.87
CA GLU A 188 -14.02 -2.47 11.66
C GLU A 188 -13.66 -2.28 10.17
N VAL A 189 -13.89 -3.31 9.34
CA VAL A 189 -13.64 -3.26 7.90
C VAL A 189 -14.81 -2.61 7.16
N LEU A 190 -16.04 -3.03 7.50
CA LEU A 190 -17.27 -2.59 6.83
C LEU A 190 -17.59 -1.11 7.08
N ASP A 191 -17.35 -0.65 8.30
CA ASP A 191 -17.69 0.71 8.74
C ASP A 191 -16.54 1.70 8.54
N TRP A 192 -15.38 1.24 8.04
CA TRP A 192 -14.23 2.10 7.82
C TRP A 192 -14.55 3.24 6.85
N LYS A 193 -14.14 4.44 7.26
CA LYS A 193 -14.19 5.64 6.44
C LYS A 193 -12.88 6.37 6.58
N TRP A 194 -12.46 7.02 5.51
CA TRP A 194 -11.29 7.87 5.53
C TRP A 194 -11.49 9.03 6.52
N GLU A 195 -10.48 9.26 7.36
CA GLU A 195 -10.36 10.39 8.28
C GLU A 195 -9.08 11.15 7.94
N SER A 196 -9.10 12.48 8.09
CA SER A 196 -7.90 13.29 7.84
C SER A 196 -6.75 12.88 8.76
N LEU A 197 -5.54 12.80 8.21
CA LEU A 197 -4.35 12.42 8.96
C LEU A 197 -3.91 13.51 9.95
N THR A 198 -3.28 13.07 11.04
CA THR A 198 -2.47 13.95 11.89
C THR A 198 -1.13 14.18 11.17
N LYS A 199 -0.73 15.44 11.01
CA LYS A 199 0.46 15.87 10.26
C LYS A 199 1.37 16.74 11.12
#